data_AF-W4VDS5-F1
#
_entry.id   AF-W4VDS5-F1
#
_cell.length_a   1.000
_cell.length_b   1.000
_cell.length_c   1.000
_cell.angle_alpha   90.00
_cell.angle_beta   90.00
_cell.angle_gamma   90.00
#
_symmetry.space_group_name_H-M   'P 1'
#
loop_
_entity.id
_entity.type
_entity.pdbx_description
1 polymer ?
#
loop_
_entity_poly.entity_id
_entity_poly.type
_entity_poly.pdbx_seq_one_letter_code
_entity_poly.pdbx_strand_id
1 'polypeptide(L)'
;MIKANIPSRIAFSVSSQTDSRTILDSGGAEKLLGRGGDMLFIPVGLSKPVRIQGAFLSDDEVERVVDHCIEQQKAQYQDEMIPEEETEVVQEVDDDIYDDAVQLVLEMQSASVSMLQRRFRIGYTRAARLIDAMEARGIVGPYEGSKPRTVLQSQSTDDMATHTSN
;
A
#
# COMPACT_ATOMS: atom_id res chain seq x y z
N MET A 1 12.29 -10.52 -11.41
CA MET A 1 13.31 -11.59 -11.30
C MET A 1 13.19 -12.36 -9.97
N ILE A 2 12.02 -12.90 -9.61
CA ILE A 2 11.86 -13.63 -8.33
C ILE A 2 12.24 -15.11 -8.49
N LYS A 3 11.75 -15.76 -9.57
CA LYS A 3 11.92 -17.20 -9.83
C LYS A 3 13.36 -17.68 -10.01
N ALA A 4 14.27 -16.78 -10.41
CA ALA A 4 15.68 -17.12 -10.65
C ALA A 4 16.43 -17.45 -9.35
N ASN A 5 16.05 -16.83 -8.23
CA ASN A 5 16.73 -16.97 -6.94
C ASN A 5 16.00 -17.89 -5.96
N ILE A 6 14.80 -18.38 -6.32
CA ILE A 6 13.97 -19.26 -5.48
C ILE A 6 13.69 -20.55 -6.27
N PRO A 7 14.62 -21.53 -6.24
CA PRO A 7 14.52 -22.76 -7.03
C PRO A 7 13.57 -23.81 -6.44
N SER A 8 13.33 -23.81 -5.13
CA SER A 8 12.34 -24.70 -4.49
C SER A 8 10.97 -24.06 -4.49
N ARG A 9 9.93 -24.82 -4.90
CA ARG A 9 8.58 -24.28 -5.06
C ARG A 9 7.52 -25.29 -4.65
N ILE A 10 6.45 -24.78 -4.04
CA ILE A 10 5.28 -25.54 -3.65
C ILE A 10 4.08 -24.88 -4.34
N ALA A 11 3.18 -25.69 -4.90
CA ALA A 11 1.89 -25.22 -5.39
C ALA A 11 0.77 -26.11 -4.84
N PHE A 12 -0.22 -25.48 -4.21
CA PHE A 12 -1.51 -26.08 -3.91
C PHE A 12 -2.40 -26.05 -5.15
N SER A 13 -3.65 -26.52 -5.01
CA SER A 13 -4.63 -26.43 -6.09
C SER A 13 -4.79 -24.98 -6.58
N VAL A 14 -4.72 -24.79 -7.90
CA VAL A 14 -4.85 -23.49 -8.57
C VAL A 14 -5.96 -23.55 -9.62
N SER A 15 -6.48 -22.39 -10.01
CA SER A 15 -7.63 -22.28 -10.92
C SER A 15 -7.30 -22.59 -12.38
N SER A 16 -6.04 -22.44 -12.81
CA SER A 16 -5.65 -22.63 -14.21
C SER A 16 -4.24 -23.21 -14.39
N GLN A 17 -4.02 -23.81 -15.56
CA GLN A 17 -2.68 -24.27 -15.97
C GLN A 17 -1.69 -23.10 -16.09
N THR A 18 -2.17 -21.90 -16.41
CA THR A 18 -1.34 -20.68 -16.45
C THR A 18 -0.81 -20.37 -15.05
N ASP A 19 -1.65 -20.44 -14.02
CA ASP A 19 -1.23 -20.22 -12.63
C ASP A 19 -0.24 -21.30 -12.17
N SER A 20 -0.48 -22.56 -12.56
CA SER A 20 0.47 -23.66 -12.30
C SER A 20 1.84 -23.36 -12.89
N ARG A 21 1.90 -22.89 -14.15
CA ARG A 21 3.18 -22.52 -14.79
C ARG A 21 3.80 -21.26 -14.18
N THR A 22 3.00 -20.32 -13.69
CA THR A 22 3.53 -19.15 -12.98
C THR A 22 4.34 -19.56 -11.76
N ILE A 23 3.85 -20.56 -11.00
CA ILE A 23 4.49 -21.04 -9.78
C ILE A 23 5.58 -22.09 -10.09
N LEU A 24 5.25 -23.17 -10.80
CA LEU A 24 6.10 -24.35 -10.95
C LEU A 24 6.93 -24.38 -12.24
N ASP A 25 6.71 -23.42 -13.15
CA ASP A 25 7.18 -23.49 -14.55
C ASP A 25 6.63 -24.69 -15.36
N SER A 26 5.71 -25.47 -14.76
CA SER A 26 5.03 -26.61 -15.38
C SER A 26 3.54 -26.65 -15.03
N GLY A 27 2.74 -27.37 -15.81
CA GLY A 27 1.35 -27.68 -15.46
C GLY A 27 1.25 -28.80 -14.42
N GLY A 28 0.08 -28.94 -13.79
CA GLY A 28 -0.25 -30.03 -12.89
C GLY A 28 -0.98 -29.59 -11.62
N ALA A 29 -0.73 -28.36 -11.14
CA ALA A 29 -1.35 -27.86 -9.92
C ALA A 29 -2.87 -27.63 -10.10
N GLU A 30 -3.31 -27.35 -11.33
CA GLU A 30 -4.74 -27.20 -11.68
C GLU A 30 -5.54 -28.51 -11.55
N LYS A 31 -4.87 -29.64 -11.37
CA LYS A 31 -5.47 -30.98 -11.26
C LYS A 31 -5.48 -31.51 -9.82
N LEU A 32 -5.02 -30.72 -8.87
CA LEU A 32 -5.02 -31.08 -7.45
C LEU A 32 -6.44 -31.02 -6.87
N LEU A 33 -6.73 -31.87 -5.89
CA LEU A 33 -8.07 -32.13 -5.36
C LEU A 33 -8.63 -31.01 -4.46
N GLY A 34 -7.84 -29.97 -4.16
CA GLY A 34 -8.33 -28.74 -3.51
C GLY A 34 -8.67 -28.84 -2.02
N ARG A 35 -8.37 -29.95 -1.35
CA ARG A 35 -8.71 -30.18 0.07
C ARG A 35 -7.66 -29.66 1.08
N GLY A 36 -7.00 -28.55 0.77
CA GLY A 36 -6.00 -27.88 1.64
C GLY A 36 -4.66 -28.61 1.81
N GLY A 37 -4.64 -29.95 1.71
CA GLY A 37 -3.41 -30.74 1.85
C GLY A 37 -2.76 -31.17 0.53
N ASP A 38 -3.49 -31.26 -0.58
CA ASP A 38 -2.93 -31.79 -1.83
C ASP A 38 -2.06 -30.74 -2.54
N MET A 39 -0.78 -31.05 -2.73
CA MET A 39 0.21 -30.12 -3.29
C MET A 39 1.24 -30.79 -4.20
N LEU A 40 1.86 -29.99 -5.05
CA LEU A 40 3.05 -30.34 -5.83
C LEU A 40 4.26 -29.60 -5.26
N PHE A 41 5.34 -30.34 -5.00
CA PHE A 41 6.60 -29.80 -4.51
C PHE A 41 7.73 -30.06 -5.51
N ILE A 42 8.46 -29.00 -5.88
CA ILE A 42 9.69 -29.07 -6.67
C ILE A 42 10.85 -28.69 -5.74
N PRO A 43 11.65 -29.64 -5.26
CA PRO A 43 12.87 -29.34 -4.53
C PRO A 43 13.97 -28.84 -5.47
N VAL A 44 14.96 -28.15 -4.91
CA VAL A 44 16.18 -27.77 -5.66
C VAL A 44 16.82 -29.03 -6.24
N GLY A 45 17.13 -29.00 -7.54
CA GLY A 45 17.85 -30.07 -8.22
C GLY A 45 16.97 -31.15 -8.85
N LEU A 46 15.66 -31.18 -8.60
CA LEU A 46 14.73 -32.04 -9.35
C LEU A 46 14.03 -31.25 -10.45
N SER A 47 13.85 -31.91 -11.60
CA SER A 47 13.18 -31.33 -12.77
C SER A 47 11.67 -31.59 -12.82
N LYS A 48 11.16 -32.45 -11.92
CA LYS A 48 9.74 -32.83 -11.88
C LYS A 48 9.16 -32.64 -10.48
N PRO A 49 7.93 -32.14 -10.37
CA PRO A 49 7.25 -32.03 -9.10
C PRO A 49 6.89 -33.40 -8.53
N VAL A 50 6.97 -33.52 -7.21
CA VAL A 50 6.48 -34.64 -6.42
C VAL A 50 5.13 -34.24 -5.82
N ARG A 51 4.12 -35.11 -5.92
CA ARG A 51 2.82 -34.89 -5.28
C ARG A 51 2.88 -35.30 -3.82
N ILE A 52 2.45 -34.42 -2.94
CA ILE A 52 2.50 -34.59 -1.48
C ILE A 52 1.13 -34.27 -0.89
N GLN A 53 0.76 -34.98 0.18
CA GLN A 53 -0.35 -34.59 1.05
C GLN A 53 0.22 -33.90 2.28
N GLY A 54 -0.07 -32.61 2.43
CA GLY A 54 0.31 -31.79 3.57
C GLY A 54 -0.35 -32.30 4.85
N ALA A 55 0.38 -32.18 5.96
CA ALA A 55 -0.17 -32.42 7.28
C ALA A 55 -1.22 -31.35 7.58
N PHE A 56 -2.37 -31.78 8.11
CA PHE A 56 -3.35 -30.87 8.68
C PHE A 56 -2.91 -30.51 10.09
N LEU A 57 -2.93 -29.22 10.41
CA LEU A 57 -2.66 -28.67 11.73
C LEU A 57 -3.82 -27.74 12.06
N SER A 58 -4.49 -27.97 13.18
CA SER A 58 -5.59 -27.10 13.61
C SER A 58 -5.07 -25.82 14.25
N ASP A 59 -5.90 -24.77 14.26
CA ASP A 59 -5.55 -23.51 14.92
C ASP A 59 -5.21 -23.74 16.42
N ASP A 60 -5.97 -24.60 17.12
CA ASP A 60 -5.67 -24.98 18.50
C ASP A 60 -4.29 -25.66 18.68
N GLU A 61 -3.82 -26.42 17.68
CA GLU A 61 -2.49 -27.04 17.74
C GLU A 61 -1.39 -25.99 17.56
N VAL A 62 -1.61 -25.02 16.65
CA VAL A 62 -0.70 -23.89 16.46
C VAL A 62 -0.58 -23.08 17.74
N GLU A 63 -1.70 -22.71 18.36
CA GLU A 63 -1.73 -21.89 19.57
C GLU A 63 -0.96 -22.56 20.72
N ARG A 64 -1.21 -23.85 20.98
CA ARG A 64 -0.48 -24.60 22.01
C ARG A 64 1.03 -24.62 21.78
N VAL A 65 1.48 -24.76 20.53
CA VAL A 65 2.92 -24.74 20.21
C VAL A 65 3.50 -23.35 20.37
N VAL A 66 2.77 -22.31 19.96
CA VAL A 66 3.18 -20.91 20.12
C VAL A 66 3.32 -20.56 21.60
N ASP A 67 2.34 -20.88 22.43
CA ASP A 67 2.37 -20.64 23.88
C ASP A 67 3.56 -21.32 24.53
N HIS A 68 3.79 -22.59 24.18
CA HIS A 68 4.95 -23.33 24.67
C HIS A 68 6.29 -22.67 24.31
N CYS A 69 6.42 -22.11 23.09
CA CYS A 69 7.61 -21.37 22.68
C CYS A 69 7.76 -20.05 23.46
N ILE A 70 6.66 -19.33 23.73
CA ILE A 70 6.66 -18.07 24.49
C ILE A 70 7.09 -18.29 25.95
N GLU A 71 6.63 -19.39 26.57
CA GLU A 71 7.03 -19.76 27.93
C GLU A 71 8.54 -20.00 28.06
N GLN A 72 9.19 -20.52 27.01
CA GLN A 72 10.62 -20.77 27.00
C GLN A 72 11.46 -19.50 26.83
N GLN A 73 11.02 -18.55 25.99
CA GLN A 73 11.75 -17.31 25.76
C GLN A 73 10.82 -16.19 25.27
N LYS A 74 10.93 -15.01 25.90
CA LYS A 74 10.28 -13.80 25.39
C LYS A 74 10.95 -13.33 24.09
N ALA A 75 10.14 -12.86 23.15
CA ALA A 75 10.64 -12.30 21.90
C ALA A 75 11.57 -11.10 22.15
N GLN A 76 12.71 -11.08 21.45
CA GLN A 76 13.66 -9.97 21.45
C GLN A 76 13.65 -9.37 20.05
N TYR A 77 12.98 -8.23 19.89
CA TYR A 77 12.91 -7.52 18.62
C TYR A 77 14.13 -6.60 18.48
N GLN A 78 14.62 -6.47 17.25
CA GLN A 78 15.65 -5.48 16.92
C GLN A 78 14.93 -4.27 16.33
N ASP A 79 14.94 -3.16 17.06
CA ASP A 79 14.20 -1.96 16.66
C ASP A 79 14.62 -1.44 15.27
N GLU A 80 15.89 -1.61 14.89
CA GLU A 80 16.42 -1.25 13.56
C GLU A 80 15.78 -2.03 12.40
N MET A 81 15.18 -3.18 12.67
CA MET A 81 14.50 -4.02 11.67
C MET A 81 13.00 -3.73 11.57
N ILE A 82 12.48 -2.89 12.46
CA ILE A 82 11.09 -2.44 12.40
C ILE A 82 11.05 -1.36 11.31
N PRO A 83 10.29 -1.56 10.22
CA PRO A 83 10.16 -0.53 9.20
C PRO A 83 9.59 0.72 9.87
N GLU A 84 10.32 1.84 9.78
CA GLU A 84 9.73 3.13 10.09
C GLU A 84 8.57 3.32 9.11
N GLU A 85 7.39 3.69 9.60
CA GLU A 85 6.33 4.16 8.71
C GLU A 85 6.93 5.29 7.89
N GLU A 86 6.93 5.15 6.56
CA GLU A 86 7.33 6.22 5.66
C GLU A 86 6.37 7.39 5.96
N THR A 87 6.76 8.30 6.85
CA THR A 87 6.18 9.63 6.89
C THR A 87 6.40 10.18 5.50
N GLU A 88 5.33 10.23 4.71
CA GLU A 88 5.32 10.95 3.45
C GLU A 88 5.93 12.32 3.74
N VAL A 89 7.16 12.50 3.30
CA VAL A 89 7.89 13.74 3.48
C VAL A 89 7.00 14.77 2.81
N VAL A 90 6.37 15.64 3.61
CA VAL A 90 5.58 16.76 3.12
C VAL A 90 6.53 17.54 2.23
N GLN A 91 6.44 17.32 0.91
CA GLN A 91 7.26 18.06 -0.03
C GLN A 91 6.85 19.50 0.17
N GLU A 92 7.77 20.32 0.66
CA GLU A 92 7.65 21.76 0.55
C GLU A 92 7.54 22.07 -0.93
N VAL A 93 6.31 22.31 -1.37
CA VAL A 93 6.05 22.87 -2.68
C VAL A 93 6.37 24.35 -2.56
N ASP A 94 7.64 24.68 -2.83
CA ASP A 94 8.08 26.04 -3.11
C ASP A 94 7.67 26.38 -4.55
N ASP A 95 6.42 26.77 -4.69
CA ASP A 95 5.81 27.14 -5.97
C ASP A 95 5.17 28.53 -5.79
N ASP A 96 5.53 29.45 -6.68
CA ASP A 96 5.18 30.88 -6.59
C ASP A 96 3.67 31.15 -6.62
N ILE A 97 2.86 30.20 -7.09
CA ILE A 97 1.40 30.32 -7.14
C ILE A 97 0.68 29.45 -6.11
N TYR A 98 1.40 28.79 -5.19
CA TYR A 98 0.80 27.86 -4.24
C TYR A 98 -0.24 28.54 -3.34
N ASP A 99 0.12 29.67 -2.72
CA ASP A 99 -0.76 30.39 -1.80
C ASP A 99 -2.03 30.91 -2.50
N ASP A 100 -1.87 31.48 -3.71
CA ASP A 100 -2.98 31.91 -4.54
C ASP A 100 -3.90 30.74 -4.93
N ALA A 101 -3.31 29.58 -5.22
CA ALA A 101 -4.05 28.37 -5.57
C ALA A 101 -4.82 27.80 -4.36
N VAL A 102 -4.24 27.85 -3.16
CA VAL A 102 -4.92 27.48 -1.90
C VAL A 102 -6.12 28.41 -1.69
N GLN A 103 -5.93 29.72 -1.82
CA GLN A 103 -7.00 30.68 -1.63
C GLN A 103 -8.17 30.42 -2.60
N LEU A 104 -7.88 30.19 -3.88
CA LEU A 104 -8.91 29.85 -4.87
C LEU A 104 -9.67 28.57 -4.50
N VAL A 105 -8.96 27.54 -4.04
CA VAL A 105 -9.57 26.25 -3.65
C VAL A 105 -10.49 26.45 -2.44
N LEU A 106 -10.07 27.24 -1.45
CA LEU A 106 -10.88 27.60 -0.30
C LEU A 106 -12.12 28.41 -0.70
N GLU A 107 -12.00 29.35 -1.65
CA GLU A 107 -13.15 30.13 -2.16
C GLU A 107 -14.15 29.26 -2.93
N MET A 108 -13.66 28.36 -3.77
CA MET A 108 -14.49 27.50 -4.62
C MET A 108 -15.05 26.28 -3.89
N GLN A 109 -14.55 25.98 -2.69
CA GLN A 109 -14.87 24.79 -1.90
C GLN A 109 -14.76 23.47 -2.70
N SER A 110 -13.91 23.47 -3.74
CA SER A 110 -13.69 22.34 -4.63
C SER A 110 -12.31 22.43 -5.27
N ALA A 111 -11.55 21.34 -5.28
CA ALA A 111 -10.22 21.28 -5.87
C ALA A 111 -10.16 20.32 -7.05
N SER A 112 -9.71 20.79 -8.23
CA SER A 112 -9.45 19.91 -9.38
C SER A 112 -8.29 20.41 -10.23
N VAL A 113 -7.53 19.47 -10.80
CA VAL A 113 -6.33 19.78 -11.61
C VAL A 113 -6.69 20.72 -12.77
N SER A 114 -7.77 20.41 -13.48
CA SER A 114 -8.25 21.18 -14.62
C SER A 114 -8.81 22.56 -14.25
N MET A 115 -9.21 22.80 -12.99
CA MET A 115 -9.51 24.14 -12.50
C MET A 115 -8.24 24.98 -12.36
N LEU A 116 -7.21 24.46 -11.70
CA LEU A 116 -5.94 25.17 -11.52
C LEU A 116 -5.24 25.44 -12.86
N GLN A 117 -5.25 24.47 -13.78
CA GLN A 117 -4.70 24.66 -15.14
C GLN A 117 -5.34 25.85 -15.86
N ARG A 118 -6.67 26.02 -15.75
CA ARG A 118 -7.40 27.10 -16.43
C ARG A 118 -7.19 28.45 -15.74
N ARG A 119 -7.21 28.48 -14.41
CA ARG A 119 -7.10 29.74 -13.65
C ARG A 119 -5.69 30.31 -13.68
N PHE A 120 -4.68 29.47 -13.46
CA PHE A 120 -3.27 29.87 -13.37
C PHE A 120 -2.46 29.64 -14.65
N ARG A 121 -3.08 29.07 -15.70
CA ARG A 121 -2.43 28.79 -17.00
C ARG A 121 -1.18 27.92 -16.87
N ILE A 122 -1.25 26.90 -16.02
CA ILE A 122 -0.16 25.95 -15.74
C ILE A 122 -0.38 24.58 -16.39
N GLY A 123 0.71 23.83 -16.55
CA GLY A 123 0.68 22.45 -17.05
C GLY A 123 0.06 21.46 -16.05
N TYR A 124 -0.36 20.30 -16.56
CA TYR A 124 -1.03 19.25 -15.76
C TYR A 124 -0.18 18.80 -14.57
N THR A 125 1.09 18.46 -14.79
CA THR A 125 1.99 17.96 -13.74
C THR A 125 2.17 18.97 -12.61
N ARG A 126 2.28 20.27 -12.93
CA ARG A 126 2.39 21.33 -11.93
C ARG A 126 1.10 21.47 -11.13
N ALA A 127 -0.06 21.50 -11.81
CA ALA A 127 -1.37 21.54 -11.16
C ALA A 127 -1.65 20.31 -10.28
N ALA A 128 -1.21 19.11 -10.69
CA ALA A 128 -1.33 17.90 -9.89
C ALA A 128 -0.50 18.00 -8.61
N ARG A 129 0.78 18.40 -8.71
CA ARG A 129 1.66 18.60 -7.54
C ARG A 129 1.11 19.60 -6.54
N LEU A 130 0.50 20.70 -7.01
CA LEU A 130 -0.14 21.67 -6.12
C LEU A 130 -1.29 21.05 -5.32
N ILE A 131 -2.12 20.21 -5.95
CA ILE A 131 -3.25 19.54 -5.28
C ILE A 131 -2.77 18.46 -4.32
N ASP A 132 -1.77 17.67 -4.70
CA ASP A 132 -1.20 16.65 -3.82
C ASP A 132 -0.53 17.29 -2.60
N ALA A 133 0.10 18.45 -2.76
CA ALA A 133 0.64 19.21 -1.63
C ALA A 133 -0.45 19.84 -0.74
N MET A 134 -1.58 20.23 -1.32
CA MET A 134 -2.76 20.66 -0.53
C MET A 134 -3.38 19.49 0.24
N GLU A 135 -3.36 18.27 -0.30
CA GLU A 135 -3.76 17.05 0.41
C GLU A 135 -2.81 16.73 1.56
N ALA A 136 -1.49 16.73 1.30
CA ALA A 136 -0.48 16.47 2.33
C ALA A 136 -0.53 17.48 3.49
N ARG A 137 -0.96 18.72 3.24
CA ARG A 137 -1.16 19.77 4.26
C ARG A 137 -2.58 19.79 4.87
N GLY A 138 -3.44 18.83 4.51
CA GLY A 138 -4.80 18.71 5.06
C GLY A 138 -5.77 19.82 4.64
N ILE A 139 -5.48 20.53 3.54
CA ILE A 139 -6.37 21.56 2.97
C ILE A 139 -7.46 20.89 2.12
N VAL A 140 -7.09 19.83 1.40
CA VAL A 140 -7.94 19.09 0.47
C VAL A 140 -7.99 17.62 0.87
N GLY A 141 -9.13 16.97 0.67
CA GLY A 141 -9.33 15.55 0.97
C GLY A 141 -8.62 14.62 -0.02
N PRO A 142 -8.73 13.30 0.21
CA PRO A 142 -8.02 12.32 -0.59
C PRO A 142 -8.48 12.28 -2.05
N TYR A 143 -7.66 11.69 -2.91
CA TYR A 143 -8.00 11.51 -4.32
C TYR A 143 -9.27 10.66 -4.53
N GLU A 144 -10.34 11.28 -5.06
CA GLU A 144 -11.61 10.63 -5.39
C GLU A 144 -11.77 10.28 -6.89
N GLY A 145 -10.69 9.87 -7.55
CA GLY A 145 -10.76 9.50 -8.98
C GLY A 145 -11.01 10.70 -9.89
N SER A 146 -12.11 10.67 -10.65
CA SER A 146 -12.45 11.72 -11.63
C SER A 146 -13.20 12.92 -11.04
N LYS A 147 -13.60 12.85 -9.76
CA LYS A 147 -14.34 13.92 -9.10
C LYS A 147 -13.38 14.98 -8.53
N PRO A 148 -13.80 16.26 -8.49
CA PRO A 148 -13.10 17.27 -7.72
C PRO A 148 -13.00 16.85 -6.25
N ARG A 149 -11.83 17.04 -5.65
CA ARG A 149 -11.59 16.71 -4.24
C ARG A 149 -12.32 17.70 -3.33
N THR A 150 -12.84 17.20 -2.21
CA THR A 150 -13.50 18.03 -1.18
C THR A 150 -12.46 18.86 -0.44
N VAL A 151 -12.82 20.09 -0.08
CA VAL A 151 -11.96 20.97 0.70
C VAL A 151 -12.26 20.74 2.18
N LEU A 152 -11.22 20.45 2.97
CA LEU A 152 -11.37 20.09 4.39
C LEU A 152 -11.36 21.33 5.30
N GLN A 153 -10.77 22.44 4.83
CA GLN A 153 -10.78 23.72 5.52
C GLN A 153 -11.83 24.65 4.91
N SER A 154 -12.77 25.14 5.71
CA SER A 154 -13.62 26.26 5.33
C SER A 154 -12.93 27.57 5.73
N GLN A 155 -13.16 28.66 4.99
CA GLN A 155 -12.79 30.00 5.45
C GLN A 155 -13.60 30.32 6.71
N SER A 156 -13.13 29.86 7.87
CA SER A 156 -13.51 30.37 9.17
C SER A 156 -12.44 31.38 9.53
N THR A 157 -12.82 32.65 9.39
CA THR A 157 -12.13 33.81 9.88
C THR A 157 -11.89 33.65 11.39
N ASP A 158 -10.70 33.23 11.81
CA ASP A 158 -10.29 33.35 13.22
C ASP A 158 -8.80 33.62 13.43
N ASP A 159 -8.20 34.41 12.54
CA ASP A 159 -6.91 35.10 12.80
C ASP A 159 -7.13 36.62 12.82
N MET A 160 -7.97 37.09 13.75
CA MET A 160 -7.94 38.49 14.22
C MET A 160 -8.40 38.58 15.68
N ALA A 161 -7.50 38.25 16.62
CA ALA A 161 -7.26 39.04 17.84
C ALA A 161 -6.35 38.31 18.83
N THR A 162 -5.18 38.91 19.10
CA THR A 162 -4.33 38.91 20.32
C THR A 162 -2.85 38.79 19.90
N HIS A 163 -1.94 39.75 20.10
CA HIS A 163 -1.85 40.84 21.06
C HIS A 163 -1.08 42.05 20.48
N THR A 164 -1.73 43.21 20.47
CA THR A 164 -1.06 44.49 20.70
C THR A 164 -1.04 44.74 22.21
N SER A 165 0.16 44.99 22.76
CA SER A 165 0.51 45.74 23.97
C SER A 165 -0.32 45.52 25.26
N ASN A 166 0.32 44.94 26.28
CA ASN A 166 0.74 45.69 27.48
C ASN A 166 1.85 44.93 28.22
#